data_AF-A0A9D4U3N7-F1
#
_entry.id   AF-A0A9D4U3N7-F1
#
_cell.length_a   1.000
_cell.length_b   1.000
_cell.length_c   1.000
_cell.angle_alpha   90.00
_cell.angle_beta   90.00
_cell.angle_gamma   90.00
#
_symmetry.space_group_name_H-M   'P 1'
#
loop_
_entity.id
_entity.type
_entity.pdbx_description
1 polymer ?
#
loop_
_entity_poly.entity_id
_entity_poly.type
_entity_poly.pdbx_seq_one_letter_code
_entity_poly.pdbx_strand_id
1 'polypeptide(L)'
;MDALRRVLHLPSVSSKGFLATKSYTGLTGGACAIGEQPVKGLLNPKAMARLAVGEALTNLVWAKVSALEDVKASGNWMYAAKLGGEGACMYDAAVALRDAMIDLKLAIDGGKDSLSMAAQAGGKLVKAPGDLVISVYAPCPDITKTVTPDLKLGDKGAILFIDLAKGKRRLGDLHSRESSAQQRKPFQVLARQETYFCGT
;
A
#
# COMPACT_ATOMS: atom_id res chain seq x y z
N MET A 1 11.65 19.00 11.72
CA MET A 1 10.64 18.56 12.73
C MET A 1 9.20 18.81 12.25
N ASP A 2 8.85 20.01 11.75
CA ASP A 2 7.46 20.29 11.31
C ASP A 2 6.96 19.50 10.09
N ALA A 3 7.81 19.27 9.07
CA ALA A 3 7.43 18.46 7.92
C ALA A 3 7.21 16.98 8.31
N LEU A 4 8.04 16.44 9.21
CA LEU A 4 7.92 15.08 9.72
C LEU A 4 6.65 14.93 10.58
N ARG A 5 6.35 15.92 11.43
CA ARG A 5 5.09 15.95 12.20
C ARG A 5 3.86 15.99 11.29
N ARG A 6 3.89 16.77 10.20
CA ARG A 6 2.79 16.82 9.22
C ARG A 6 2.62 15.49 8.48
N VAL A 7 3.71 14.83 8.10
CA VAL A 7 3.67 13.51 7.43
C VAL A 7 3.11 12.43 8.35
N LEU A 8 3.47 12.43 9.65
CA LEU A 8 3.01 11.44 10.62
C LEU A 8 1.55 11.59 11.07
N HIS A 9 0.92 12.76 10.87
CA HIS A 9 -0.49 13.00 11.22
C HIS A 9 -1.45 12.76 10.03
N LEU A 10 -0.94 12.33 8.88
CA LEU A 10 -1.77 12.05 7.72
C LEU A 10 -2.26 10.59 7.77
N PRO A 11 -3.58 10.35 7.67
CA PRO A 11 -4.19 9.02 7.88
C PRO A 11 -3.75 7.94 6.87
N SER A 12 -2.97 8.29 5.85
CA SER A 12 -2.50 7.37 4.79
C SER A 12 -1.12 6.74 5.05
N VAL A 13 -0.35 7.18 6.06
CA VAL A 13 1.04 6.71 6.31
C VAL A 13 1.10 5.71 7.47
N SER A 14 0.26 4.68 7.45
CA SER A 14 0.22 3.65 8.49
C SER A 14 0.53 2.27 7.91
N SER A 15 1.34 1.47 8.61
CA SER A 15 1.50 0.04 8.33
C SER A 15 0.19 -0.68 8.68
N LYS A 16 -0.54 -1.14 7.68
CA LYS A 16 -1.89 -1.74 7.83
C LYS A 16 -1.82 -3.27 7.90
N GLY A 17 -0.95 -3.81 8.75
CA GLY A 17 -0.87 -5.25 9.03
C GLY A 17 -1.64 -5.62 10.29
N PHE A 18 -2.46 -6.67 10.25
CA PHE A 18 -3.20 -7.17 11.41
C PHE A 18 -3.12 -8.70 11.51
N LEU A 19 -3.10 -9.21 12.74
CA LEU A 19 -3.05 -10.64 13.06
C LEU A 19 -4.28 -11.02 13.88
N ALA A 20 -4.95 -12.08 13.45
CA ALA A 20 -6.08 -12.67 14.17
C ALA A 20 -5.70 -14.07 14.67
N THR A 21 -5.98 -14.38 15.93
CA THR A 21 -5.80 -15.73 16.49
C THR A 21 -7.01 -16.60 16.15
N LYS A 22 -6.80 -17.89 15.87
CA LYS A 22 -7.90 -18.83 15.59
C LYS A 22 -8.63 -19.28 16.86
N SER A 23 -8.00 -19.17 18.01
CA SER A 23 -8.54 -19.62 19.29
C SER A 23 -7.91 -18.82 20.43
N TYR A 24 -8.62 -18.69 21.56
CA TYR A 24 -8.16 -17.92 22.73
C TYR A 24 -6.79 -18.36 23.26
N THR A 25 -6.47 -19.65 23.17
CA THR A 25 -5.20 -20.23 23.62
C THR A 25 -4.28 -20.66 22.46
N GLY A 26 -4.70 -20.44 21.22
CA GLY A 26 -3.99 -20.92 20.03
C GLY A 26 -2.91 -19.94 19.59
N LEU A 27 -1.76 -20.48 19.17
CA LEU A 27 -0.67 -19.68 18.59
C LEU A 27 -0.79 -19.53 17.06
N THR A 28 -1.75 -20.22 16.44
CA THR A 28 -2.02 -20.13 15.01
C THR A 28 -3.08 -19.07 14.71
N GLY A 29 -3.00 -18.47 13.53
CA GLY A 29 -3.80 -17.31 13.17
C GLY A 29 -3.95 -17.10 11.67
N GLY A 30 -4.43 -15.91 11.32
CA GLY A 30 -4.38 -15.33 9.99
C GLY A 30 -3.66 -13.99 10.04
N ALA A 31 -2.82 -13.73 9.05
CA ALA A 31 -2.19 -12.44 8.82
C ALA A 31 -2.87 -11.75 7.64
N CYS A 32 -3.21 -10.47 7.81
CA CYS A 32 -3.80 -9.65 6.76
C CYS A 32 -3.01 -8.36 6.60
N ALA A 33 -2.90 -7.86 5.38
CA ALA A 33 -2.29 -6.57 5.09
C ALA A 33 -2.98 -5.88 3.93
N ILE A 34 -2.89 -4.55 3.87
CA ILE A 34 -3.53 -3.72 2.84
C ILE A 34 -2.47 -2.87 2.14
N GLY A 35 -2.66 -2.64 0.84
CA GLY A 35 -1.93 -1.65 0.05
C GLY A 35 -2.87 -0.87 -0.88
N GLU A 36 -2.63 0.43 -1.03
CA GLU A 36 -3.42 1.35 -1.86
C GLU A 36 -2.56 2.54 -2.30
N GLN A 37 -2.71 2.99 -3.55
CA GLN A 37 -1.88 4.09 -4.08
C GLN A 37 -2.66 5.07 -4.98
N PRO A 38 -3.82 5.60 -4.54
CA PRO A 38 -4.73 6.38 -5.38
C PRO A 38 -4.08 7.61 -6.02
N VAL A 39 -3.20 8.29 -5.29
CA VAL A 39 -2.52 9.50 -5.80
C VAL A 39 -1.55 9.17 -6.94
N LYS A 40 -0.84 8.03 -6.86
CA LYS A 40 -0.03 7.51 -7.98
C LYS A 40 -0.89 7.14 -9.18
N GLY A 41 -2.15 6.76 -8.94
CA GLY A 41 -3.14 6.46 -9.97
C GLY A 41 -3.43 7.65 -10.87
N LEU A 42 -3.38 8.88 -10.34
CA LEU A 42 -3.55 10.11 -11.11
C LEU A 42 -2.45 10.32 -12.15
N LEU A 43 -1.25 9.81 -11.90
CA LEU A 43 -0.10 9.92 -12.80
C LEU A 43 0.03 8.70 -13.71
N ASN A 44 -0.10 7.49 -13.14
CA ASN A 44 0.08 6.25 -13.87
C ASN A 44 -0.72 5.11 -13.22
N PRO A 45 -1.88 4.73 -13.79
CA PRO A 45 -2.72 3.66 -13.24
C PRO A 45 -2.02 2.29 -13.20
N LYS A 46 -1.13 2.00 -14.16
CA LYS A 46 -0.34 0.76 -14.19
C LYS A 46 0.69 0.70 -13.06
N ALA A 47 1.28 1.84 -12.69
CA ALA A 47 2.21 1.93 -11.58
C ALA A 47 1.48 1.83 -10.24
N MET A 48 0.32 2.49 -10.11
CA MET A 48 -0.55 2.39 -8.95
C MET A 48 -0.90 0.94 -8.64
N ALA A 49 -1.37 0.18 -9.63
CA ALA A 49 -1.74 -1.22 -9.43
C ALA A 49 -0.59 -2.09 -8.91
N ARG A 50 0.60 -1.96 -9.51
CA ARG A 50 1.80 -2.70 -9.08
C ARG A 50 2.26 -2.31 -7.67
N LEU A 51 2.17 -1.03 -7.34
CA LEU A 51 2.58 -0.52 -6.03
C LEU A 51 1.57 -0.87 -4.93
N ALA A 52 0.27 -0.94 -5.23
CA ALA A 52 -0.74 -1.43 -4.29
C ALA A 52 -0.45 -2.88 -3.86
N VAL A 53 -0.11 -3.75 -4.82
CA VAL A 53 0.32 -5.13 -4.52
C VAL A 53 1.63 -5.13 -3.72
N GLY A 54 2.62 -4.35 -4.17
CA GLY A 54 3.91 -4.25 -3.49
C GLY A 54 3.76 -3.81 -2.04
N GLU A 55 2.99 -2.75 -1.79
CA GLU A 55 2.71 -2.26 -0.44
C GLU A 55 2.03 -3.32 0.42
N ALA A 56 0.99 -3.98 -0.09
CA ALA A 56 0.28 -5.03 0.64
C ALA A 56 1.23 -6.16 1.08
N LEU A 57 2.12 -6.62 0.19
CA LEU A 57 3.10 -7.65 0.49
C LEU A 57 4.20 -7.18 1.46
N THR A 58 4.70 -5.95 1.28
CA THR A 58 5.70 -5.37 2.20
C THR A 58 5.14 -5.10 3.59
N ASN A 59 3.83 -4.91 3.71
CA ASN A 59 3.14 -4.86 5.00
C ASN A 59 2.94 -6.26 5.60
N LEU A 60 2.73 -7.30 4.76
CA LEU A 60 2.53 -8.68 5.20
C LEU A 60 3.81 -9.37 5.69
N VAL A 61 4.97 -9.02 5.13
CA VAL A 61 6.26 -9.70 5.35
C VAL A 61 6.69 -9.79 6.82
N TRP A 62 6.15 -8.93 7.68
CA TRP A 62 6.46 -8.89 9.11
C TRP A 62 5.75 -9.96 9.93
N ALA A 63 4.72 -10.57 9.37
CA ALA A 63 4.06 -11.74 9.95
C ALA A 63 4.70 -13.02 9.39
N LYS A 64 4.86 -14.02 10.26
CA LYS A 64 5.23 -15.36 9.80
C LYS A 64 4.04 -15.98 9.06
N VAL A 65 4.11 -15.99 7.73
CA VAL A 65 3.18 -16.71 6.85
C VAL A 65 3.74 -18.09 6.50
N SER A 66 2.89 -19.03 6.07
CA SER A 66 3.30 -20.38 5.69
C SER A 66 4.17 -20.40 4.43
N ALA A 67 3.68 -19.82 3.33
CA ALA A 67 4.36 -19.68 2.06
C ALA A 67 3.77 -18.49 1.28
N LEU A 68 4.48 -17.97 0.27
CA LEU A 68 3.95 -16.88 -0.57
C LEU A 68 2.75 -17.36 -1.40
N GLU A 69 2.76 -18.62 -1.82
CA GLU A 69 1.72 -19.27 -2.61
C GLU A 69 0.38 -19.41 -1.86
N ASP A 70 0.45 -19.43 -0.53
CA ASP A 70 -0.71 -19.49 0.36
C ASP A 70 -1.37 -18.11 0.56
N VAL A 71 -0.70 -17.03 0.13
CA VAL A 71 -1.25 -15.69 0.19
C VAL A 71 -2.36 -15.56 -0.86
N LYS A 72 -3.54 -15.16 -0.40
CA LYS A 72 -4.68 -14.80 -1.23
C LYS A 72 -4.96 -13.31 -1.13
N ALA A 73 -5.63 -12.78 -2.14
CA ALA A 73 -5.88 -11.35 -2.23
C ALA A 73 -7.35 -11.05 -2.55
N SER A 74 -7.86 -9.95 -1.99
CA SER A 74 -9.09 -9.29 -2.43
C SER A 74 -8.72 -8.01 -3.18
N GLY A 75 -9.28 -7.85 -4.39
CA GLY A 75 -9.13 -6.65 -5.20
C GLY A 75 -10.38 -5.77 -5.15
N ASN A 76 -10.27 -4.59 -4.57
CA ASN A 76 -11.37 -3.64 -4.44
C ASN A 76 -11.13 -2.42 -5.34
N TRP A 77 -12.02 -2.21 -6.30
CA TRP A 77 -11.89 -1.19 -7.34
C TRP A 77 -12.82 0.00 -7.09
N MET A 78 -12.27 1.21 -7.07
CA MET A 78 -13.04 2.45 -6.92
C MET A 78 -12.72 3.40 -8.07
N TYR A 79 -13.64 3.54 -9.01
CA TYR A 79 -13.46 4.37 -10.20
C TYR A 79 -14.72 5.18 -10.53
N ALA A 80 -14.54 6.30 -11.22
CA ALA A 80 -15.64 7.01 -11.86
C ALA A 80 -15.78 6.57 -13.33
N ALA A 81 -16.00 5.27 -13.56
CA ALA A 81 -15.82 4.62 -14.87
C ALA A 81 -16.72 5.17 -15.99
N LYS A 82 -17.84 5.81 -15.62
CA LYS A 82 -18.75 6.48 -16.56
C LYS A 82 -18.19 7.81 -17.10
N LEU A 83 -17.13 8.36 -16.51
CA LEU A 83 -16.46 9.55 -16.99
C LEU A 83 -15.41 9.18 -18.04
N GLY A 84 -15.25 10.05 -19.04
CA GLY A 84 -14.31 9.82 -20.13
C GLY A 84 -12.89 9.54 -19.64
N GLY A 85 -12.28 8.47 -20.16
CA GLY A 85 -10.91 8.06 -19.85
C GLY A 85 -10.75 7.16 -18.62
N GLU A 86 -11.62 7.26 -17.60
CA GLU A 86 -11.47 6.51 -16.35
C GLU A 86 -11.59 4.99 -16.56
N GLY A 87 -12.50 4.54 -17.43
CA GLY A 87 -12.62 3.13 -17.79
C GLY A 87 -11.36 2.58 -18.48
N ALA A 88 -10.71 3.38 -19.33
CA ALA A 88 -9.45 2.98 -19.97
C ALA A 88 -8.30 2.90 -18.96
N CYS A 89 -8.22 3.87 -18.04
CA CYS A 89 -7.27 3.84 -16.92
C CYS A 89 -7.47 2.62 -16.01
N MET A 90 -8.72 2.27 -15.70
CA MET A 90 -9.06 1.08 -14.92
C MET A 90 -8.63 -0.20 -15.64
N TYR A 91 -8.89 -0.30 -16.96
CA TYR A 91 -8.45 -1.44 -17.76
C TYR A 91 -6.91 -1.57 -17.76
N ASP A 92 -6.20 -0.46 -17.96
CA ASP A 92 -4.75 -0.43 -17.92
C ASP A 92 -4.19 -0.88 -16.55
N ALA A 93 -4.81 -0.45 -15.45
CA ALA A 93 -4.49 -0.92 -14.10
C ALA A 93 -4.74 -2.42 -13.95
N ALA A 94 -5.87 -2.94 -14.46
CA ALA A 94 -6.21 -4.36 -14.41
C ALA A 94 -5.23 -5.25 -15.18
N VAL A 95 -4.78 -4.80 -16.37
CA VAL A 95 -3.74 -5.51 -17.14
C VAL A 95 -2.42 -5.54 -16.36
N ALA A 96 -1.98 -4.41 -15.80
CA ALA A 96 -0.76 -4.35 -15.00
C ALA A 96 -0.84 -5.18 -13.72
N LEU A 97 -2.02 -5.23 -13.09
CA LEU A 97 -2.29 -6.06 -11.92
C LEU A 97 -2.18 -7.55 -12.27
N ARG A 98 -2.83 -7.99 -13.36
CA ARG A 98 -2.75 -9.37 -13.84
C ARG A 98 -1.31 -9.80 -14.01
N ASP A 99 -0.50 -9.00 -14.72
CA ASP A 99 0.90 -9.33 -14.99
C ASP A 99 1.70 -9.46 -13.69
N ALA A 100 1.52 -8.52 -12.75
CA ALA A 100 2.17 -8.58 -11.44
C ALA A 100 1.75 -9.81 -10.62
N MET A 101 0.46 -10.18 -10.63
CA MET A 101 -0.04 -11.34 -9.91
C MET A 101 0.49 -12.66 -10.48
N ILE A 102 0.59 -12.76 -11.81
CA ILE A 102 1.19 -13.92 -12.50
C ILE A 102 2.66 -14.06 -12.11
N ASP A 103 3.44 -12.96 -12.18
CA ASP A 103 4.86 -12.96 -11.85
C ASP A 103 5.11 -13.36 -10.38
N LEU A 104 4.24 -12.92 -9.47
CA LEU A 104 4.32 -13.20 -8.04
C LEU A 104 3.66 -14.53 -7.64
N LYS A 105 3.01 -15.24 -8.57
CA LYS A 105 2.22 -16.46 -8.32
C LYS A 105 1.14 -16.28 -7.25
N LEU A 106 0.50 -15.12 -7.25
CA LEU A 106 -0.58 -14.75 -6.34
C LEU A 106 -1.94 -14.82 -7.05
N ALA A 107 -2.98 -15.14 -6.28
CA ALA A 107 -4.35 -15.20 -6.79
C ALA A 107 -5.24 -14.19 -6.05
N ILE A 108 -6.08 -13.51 -6.82
CA ILE A 108 -7.21 -12.75 -6.29
C ILE A 108 -8.41 -13.70 -6.28
N ASP A 109 -8.94 -14.02 -5.10
CA ASP A 109 -10.07 -14.92 -4.89
C ASP A 109 -11.32 -14.22 -4.36
N GLY A 110 -11.23 -12.91 -4.11
CA GLY A 110 -12.33 -12.04 -3.73
C GLY A 110 -12.19 -10.64 -4.30
N GLY A 111 -13.26 -9.86 -4.27
CA GLY A 111 -13.20 -8.48 -4.71
C GLY A 111 -14.56 -7.83 -4.86
N LYS A 112 -14.54 -6.51 -5.04
CA LYS A 112 -15.73 -5.71 -5.32
C LYS A 112 -15.35 -4.49 -6.16
N ASP A 113 -16.28 -4.00 -6.95
CA ASP A 113 -16.15 -2.74 -7.67
C ASP A 113 -17.19 -1.70 -7.22
N SER A 114 -16.77 -0.43 -7.25
CA SER A 114 -17.60 0.76 -7.09
C SER A 114 -17.26 1.73 -8.22
N LEU A 115 -18.11 1.79 -9.25
CA LEU A 115 -17.83 2.44 -10.52
C LEU A 115 -18.48 3.83 -10.70
N SER A 116 -19.08 4.37 -9.63
CA SER A 116 -19.76 5.66 -9.62
C SER A 116 -19.12 6.64 -8.64
N MET A 117 -17.79 6.64 -8.53
CA MET A 117 -17.03 7.49 -7.60
C MET A 117 -16.95 8.97 -8.05
N ALA A 118 -18.09 9.55 -8.39
CA ALA A 118 -18.25 10.96 -8.74
C ALA A 118 -19.56 11.51 -8.17
N ALA A 119 -19.54 12.76 -7.72
CA ALA A 119 -20.68 13.45 -7.13
C ALA A 119 -20.74 14.92 -7.59
N GLN A 120 -21.94 15.48 -7.63
CA GLN A 120 -22.13 16.91 -7.84
C GLN A 120 -22.04 17.64 -6.50
N ALA A 121 -21.13 18.61 -6.39
CA ALA A 121 -20.94 19.43 -5.21
C ALA A 121 -20.84 20.91 -5.61
N GLY A 122 -21.77 21.74 -5.15
CA GLY A 122 -21.78 23.17 -5.44
C GLY A 122 -21.86 23.50 -6.95
N GLY A 123 -22.63 22.72 -7.72
CA GLY A 123 -22.76 22.86 -9.18
C GLY A 123 -21.55 22.40 -9.99
N LYS A 124 -20.55 21.77 -9.35
CA LYS A 124 -19.37 21.21 -10.00
C LYS A 124 -19.32 19.69 -9.82
N LEU A 125 -18.90 19.00 -10.88
CA LEU A 125 -18.64 17.57 -10.82
C LEU A 125 -17.29 17.33 -10.13
N VAL A 126 -17.33 16.64 -9.00
CA VAL A 126 -16.14 16.19 -8.24
C VAL A 126 -16.03 14.68 -8.41
N LYS A 127 -14.84 14.20 -8.76
CA LYS A 127 -14.54 12.75 -8.86
C LYS A 127 -13.42 12.37 -7.91
N ALA A 128 -13.49 11.16 -7.36
CA ALA A 128 -12.36 10.57 -6.65
C ALA A 128 -11.28 10.12 -7.65
N PRO A 129 -9.99 10.10 -7.25
CA PRO A 129 -8.97 9.39 -7.99
C PRO A 129 -9.37 7.93 -8.21
N GLY A 130 -9.05 7.38 -9.38
CA GLY A 130 -9.17 5.95 -9.62
C GLY A 130 -8.25 5.18 -8.66
N ASP A 131 -8.82 4.20 -7.97
CA ASP A 131 -8.13 3.50 -6.87
C ASP A 131 -8.35 1.99 -6.93
N LEU A 132 -7.32 1.28 -6.48
CA LEU A 132 -7.29 -0.16 -6.30
C LEU A 132 -6.72 -0.43 -4.91
N VAL A 133 -7.58 -0.95 -4.05
CA VAL A 133 -7.19 -1.45 -2.73
C VAL A 133 -6.96 -2.95 -2.83
N ILE A 134 -5.73 -3.37 -2.54
CA ILE A 134 -5.35 -4.77 -2.46
C ILE A 134 -5.27 -5.16 -0.99
N SER A 135 -6.12 -6.09 -0.59
CA SER A 135 -6.07 -6.71 0.73
C SER A 135 -5.51 -8.12 0.58
N VAL A 136 -4.34 -8.40 1.14
CA VAL A 136 -3.75 -9.74 1.16
C VAL A 136 -4.02 -10.41 2.50
N TYR A 137 -4.20 -11.72 2.48
CA TYR A 137 -4.36 -12.53 3.68
C TYR A 137 -3.74 -13.91 3.51
N ALA A 138 -3.18 -14.45 4.59
CA ALA A 138 -2.51 -15.74 4.60
C ALA A 138 -2.61 -16.44 5.97
N PRO A 139 -2.55 -17.78 6.01
CA PRO A 139 -2.40 -18.51 7.26
C PRO A 139 -1.11 -18.11 7.99
N CYS A 140 -1.23 -17.86 9.29
CA CYS A 140 -0.10 -17.57 10.17
C CYS A 140 0.12 -18.77 11.11
N PRO A 141 1.16 -19.60 10.89
CA PRO A 141 1.43 -20.75 11.75
C PRO A 141 1.86 -20.38 13.17
N ASP A 142 2.39 -19.17 13.39
CA ASP A 142 2.84 -18.73 14.71
C ASP A 142 2.80 -17.20 14.81
N ILE A 143 1.77 -16.68 15.49
CA ILE A 143 1.54 -15.24 15.67
C ILE A 143 2.62 -14.56 16.53
N THR A 144 3.33 -15.34 17.36
CA THR A 144 4.34 -14.80 18.30
C THR A 144 5.61 -14.39 17.59
N LYS A 145 5.82 -14.88 16.36
CA LYS A 145 6.99 -14.59 15.50
C LYS A 145 6.78 -13.39 14.59
N THR A 146 5.96 -12.45 15.02
CA THR A 146 5.68 -11.22 14.28
C THR A 146 6.69 -10.15 14.67
N VAL A 147 7.25 -9.50 13.67
CA VAL A 147 8.14 -8.35 13.86
C VAL A 147 7.31 -7.08 13.83
N THR A 148 7.59 -6.15 14.74
CA THR A 148 6.94 -4.84 14.79
C THR A 148 7.96 -3.75 14.50
N PRO A 149 7.53 -2.55 14.09
CA PRO A 149 8.43 -1.41 13.92
C PRO A 149 8.94 -0.83 15.27
N ASP A 150 8.72 -1.53 16.39
CA ASP A 150 9.22 -1.14 17.71
C ASP A 150 10.74 -1.39 17.78
N LEU A 151 11.51 -0.31 17.64
CA LEU A 151 12.95 -0.36 17.48
C LEU A 151 13.64 -0.66 18.81
N LYS A 152 14.07 -1.90 19.01
CA LYS A 152 14.81 -2.35 20.20
C LYS A 152 16.30 -2.52 19.92
N LEU A 153 16.95 -1.45 19.47
CA LEU A 153 18.41 -1.46 19.32
C LEU A 153 19.07 -1.45 20.70
N GLY A 154 19.64 -2.58 21.10
CA GLY A 154 20.73 -2.59 22.08
C GLY A 154 22.06 -2.18 21.43
N ASP A 155 23.16 -2.34 22.15
CA ASP A 155 24.50 -1.90 21.71
C ASP A 155 25.04 -2.58 20.43
N LYS A 156 24.40 -3.68 20.00
CA LYS A 156 24.82 -4.50 18.85
C LYS A 156 23.82 -4.50 17.69
N GLY A 157 22.76 -3.70 17.76
CA GLY A 157 21.75 -3.65 16.71
C GLY A 157 22.24 -2.92 15.46
N ALA A 158 21.75 -3.33 14.28
CA ALA A 158 22.02 -2.64 13.02
C ALA A 158 20.71 -2.36 12.29
N ILE A 159 20.65 -1.21 11.63
CA ILE A 159 19.57 -0.83 10.73
C ILE A 159 19.97 -1.24 9.32
N LEU A 160 19.15 -2.09 8.69
CA LEU A 160 19.28 -2.39 7.26
C LEU A 160 18.19 -1.67 6.47
N PHE A 161 18.57 -1.16 5.30
CA PHE A 161 17.65 -0.58 4.32
C PHE A 161 17.67 -1.45 3.07
N ILE A 162 16.50 -1.99 2.70
CA ILE A 162 16.34 -2.78 1.48
C ILE A 162 15.75 -1.89 0.38
N ASP A 163 16.58 -1.56 -0.61
CA ASP A 163 16.18 -0.69 -1.72
C ASP A 163 15.52 -1.48 -2.86
N LEU A 164 14.20 -1.66 -2.78
CA LEU A 164 13.41 -2.26 -3.86
C LEU A 164 13.35 -1.39 -5.12
N ALA A 165 13.68 -0.10 -5.03
CA ALA A 165 13.68 0.84 -6.15
C ALA A 165 14.99 0.82 -6.96
N LYS A 166 16.01 0.07 -6.52
CA LYS A 166 17.32 -0.05 -7.19
C LYS A 166 17.98 1.31 -7.44
N GLY A 167 17.99 2.18 -6.42
CA GLY A 167 18.55 3.52 -6.45
C GLY A 167 17.65 4.59 -7.10
N LYS A 168 16.50 4.22 -7.67
CA LYS A 168 15.60 5.16 -8.36
C LYS A 168 14.74 5.95 -7.37
N ARG A 169 15.04 7.23 -7.18
CA ARG A 169 14.33 8.14 -6.27
C ARG A 169 13.27 8.97 -7.02
N ARG A 170 12.12 8.36 -7.32
CA ARG A 170 11.00 9.04 -8.01
C ARG A 170 10.17 9.84 -7.03
N LEU A 171 10.14 11.17 -7.20
CA LEU A 171 9.39 12.11 -6.35
C LEU A 171 8.08 12.60 -6.99
N GLY A 172 7.65 11.98 -8.09
CA GLY A 172 6.49 12.43 -8.88
C GLY A 172 5.20 12.58 -8.08
N ASP A 173 5.06 11.78 -7.03
CA ASP A 173 3.89 11.67 -6.15
C ASP A 173 4.25 11.85 -4.66
N LEU A 174 5.32 12.58 -4.34
CA LEU A 174 5.66 12.76 -2.93
C LEU A 174 4.52 13.55 -2.25
N HIS A 175 3.98 13.06 -1.13
CA HIS A 175 2.86 13.69 -0.41
C HIS A 175 3.15 15.13 0.05
N SER A 176 4.44 15.52 0.15
CA SER A 176 4.84 16.92 0.33
C SER A 176 4.43 17.82 -0.84
N ARG A 177 4.28 17.26 -2.06
CA ARG A 177 3.72 17.96 -3.21
C ARG A 177 2.23 18.22 -3.09
N GLU A 178 1.46 17.29 -2.52
CA GLU A 178 0.03 17.54 -2.22
C GLU A 178 -0.11 18.64 -1.16
N SER A 179 0.69 18.60 -0.09
CA SER A 179 0.75 19.68 0.89
C SER A 179 1.22 21.01 0.28
N SER A 180 2.10 20.99 -0.73
CA SER A 180 2.59 22.19 -1.43
C SER A 180 1.72 22.65 -2.61
N ALA A 181 0.79 21.82 -3.09
CA ALA A 181 -0.23 22.26 -4.03
C ALA A 181 -1.17 23.28 -3.35
N GLN A 182 -1.30 23.20 -2.02
CA GLN A 182 -1.90 24.22 -1.17
C GLN A 182 -0.98 25.45 -0.93
N GLN A 183 0.33 25.35 -1.18
CA GLN A 183 1.32 26.40 -0.87
C GLN A 183 2.46 26.44 -1.90
N ARG A 184 2.27 27.25 -2.95
CA ARG A 184 3.26 27.54 -4.00
C ARG A 184 4.53 28.21 -3.43
N LYS A 185 5.57 27.47 -3.03
CA LYS A 185 7.00 27.86 -3.09
C LYS A 185 7.92 26.63 -3.14
N PRO A 186 9.09 26.70 -3.81
CA PRO A 186 9.97 25.55 -3.99
C PRO A 186 10.72 25.24 -2.70
N PHE A 187 10.50 24.06 -2.14
CA PHE A 187 11.24 23.54 -1.00
C PHE A 187 11.82 22.18 -1.38
N GLN A 188 13.15 22.07 -1.44
CA GLN A 188 13.84 20.79 -1.59
C GLN A 188 13.81 20.07 -0.24
N VAL A 189 13.08 18.95 -0.15
CA VAL A 189 13.16 18.05 1.01
C VAL A 189 13.38 16.63 0.53
N LEU A 190 14.53 16.09 0.91
CA LEU A 190 14.79 14.66 0.98
C LEU A 190 13.87 14.08 2.06
N ALA A 191 12.77 13.46 1.65
CA ALA A 191 11.95 12.64 2.55
C ALA A 191 12.23 11.17 2.26
N ARG A 192 12.79 10.48 3.26
CA ARG A 192 13.07 9.05 3.26
C ARG A 192 11.79 8.30 3.62
N GLN A 193 11.43 7.28 2.84
CA GLN A 193 10.62 6.17 3.37
C GLN A 193 11.63 5.15 3.89
N GLU A 194 11.72 5.04 5.20
CA GLU A 194 12.70 4.18 5.86
C GLU A 194 11.99 2.89 6.28
N THR A 195 12.31 1.79 5.62
CA THR A 195 11.98 0.45 6.10
C THR A 195 13.20 -0.04 6.88
N TYR A 196 13.06 -0.14 8.20
CA TYR A 196 14.11 -0.51 9.13
C TYR A 196 13.98 -1.97 9.52
N PHE A 197 15.07 -2.74 9.44
CA PHE A 197 15.12 -4.12 9.93
C PHE A 197 15.74 -4.18 11.33
N CYS A 198 15.19 -5.03 12.20
CA CYS A 198 15.79 -5.49 13.44
C CYS A 198 15.69 -7.02 13.48
N GLY A 199 16.80 -7.72 13.23
CA GLY A 199 16.91 -9.16 13.45
C GLY A 199 17.45 -9.44 14.85
N THR A 200 16.90 -10.44 15.53
CA THR A 200 17.52 -11.10 16.69
C THR A 200 18.45 -12.20 16.22
#